data_AF-A0A8T4I2U3-F1
#
_entry.id   AF-A0A8T4I2U3-F1
#
_cell.length_a   1.000
_cell.length_b   1.000
_cell.length_c   1.000
_cell.angle_alpha   90.00
_cell.angle_beta   90.00
_cell.angle_gamma   90.00
#
_symmetry.space_group_name_H-M   'P 1'
#
loop_
_entity.id
_entity.type
_entity.pdbx_description
1 polymer ?
#
loop_
_entity_poly.entity_id
_entity_poly.type
_entity_poly.pdbx_seq_one_letter_code
_entity_poly.pdbx_strand_id
1 'polypeptide(L)' 'MGTHGPIPKRSEERRRRNKDEGPELSKAPSRAPVDLPELPEPDELWHPIARDWYLSLRESGQAVFYQPSDWA' A
#
# COMPACT_ATOMS: atom_id res chain seq x y z
N MET A 1 -24.87 26.76 -8.88
CA MET A 1 -25.36 25.54 -8.21
C MET A 1 -24.54 24.36 -8.71
N GLY A 2 -23.94 23.58 -7.81
CA GLY A 2 -22.97 22.53 -8.17
C GLY A 2 -23.59 21.44 -9.04
N THR A 3 -22.87 21.06 -10.10
CA THR A 3 -23.29 20.17 -11.19
C THR A 3 -23.22 18.68 -10.85
N HIS A 4 -22.83 18.30 -9.63
CA HIS A 4 -22.71 16.91 -9.20
C HIS A 4 -23.32 16.71 -7.81
N GLY A 5 -24.02 15.58 -7.64
CA GLY A 5 -24.56 15.14 -6.36
C GLY A 5 -23.49 14.81 -5.31
N PRO A 6 -23.88 14.45 -4.08
CA PRO A 6 -22.95 14.16 -3.00
C PRO A 6 -22.00 12.99 -3.34
N ILE A 7 -20.79 13.04 -2.77
CA ILE A 7 -19.75 12.03 -2.96
C ILE A 7 -20.31 10.63 -2.62
N PRO A 8 -20.18 9.64 -3.53
CA PRO A 8 -20.62 8.28 -3.26
C PRO A 8 -19.91 7.65 -2.06
N LYS A 9 -20.63 6.80 -1.32
CA LYS A 9 -20.07 5.99 -0.22
C LYS A 9 -18.90 5.12 -0.68
N ARG A 10 -17.98 4.75 0.22
CA ARG A 10 -16.92 3.79 -0.10
C ARG A 10 -17.53 2.46 -0.52
N SER A 11 -16.84 1.72 -1.40
CA SER A 11 -17.32 0.43 -1.90
C SER A 11 -17.70 -0.56 -0.79
N GLU A 12 -16.96 -0.54 0.32
CA GLU A 12 -17.21 -1.38 1.50
C GLU A 12 -18.45 -1.00 2.30
N GLU A 13 -18.87 0.26 2.22
CA GLU A 13 -20.06 0.77 2.93
C GLU A 13 -21.34 0.58 2.11
N ARG A 14 -21.21 0.11 0.86
CA ARG A 14 -22.35 -0.11 -0.05
C ARG A 14 -22.92 -1.50 0.17
N ARG A 15 -24.23 -1.57 0.46
CA ARG A 15 -25.00 -2.81 0.36
C ARG A 15 -25.55 -2.93 -1.05
N ARG A 16 -25.08 -3.92 -1.83
CA ARG A 16 -25.52 -4.17 -3.21
C ARG A 16 -25.95 -5.62 -3.39
N ARG A 17 -27.03 -5.85 -4.16
CA ARG A 17 -27.49 -7.19 -4.54
C ARG A 17 -26.67 -7.77 -5.71
N ASN A 18 -26.25 -6.91 -6.64
CA ASN A 18 -25.30 -7.24 -7.70
C ASN A 18 -23.88 -6.97 -7.21
N LYS A 19 -23.29 -7.91 -6.48
CA LYS A 19 -21.86 -7.90 -6.20
C LYS A 19 -21.18 -8.61 -7.37
N ASP A 20 -20.28 -7.92 -8.07
CA ASP A 20 -19.55 -8.52 -9.20
C ASP A 20 -18.73 -9.73 -8.70
N GLU A 21 -18.75 -10.84 -9.43
CA GLU A 21 -17.98 -12.07 -9.15
C GLU A 21 -16.48 -11.93 -9.47
N GLY A 22 -15.96 -10.70 -9.42
CA GLY A 22 -14.53 -10.44 -9.60
C GLY A 22 -13.70 -10.94 -8.42
N PRO A 23 -12.36 -10.99 -8.57
CA PRO A 23 -11.47 -11.34 -7.47
C PRO A 23 -11.72 -10.43 -6.27
N GLU A 24 -11.61 -10.99 -5.07
CA GLU A 24 -11.76 -10.21 -3.84
C GLU A 24 -10.71 -9.10 -3.77
N LEU A 25 -11.15 -7.90 -3.37
CA LEU A 25 -10.26 -6.77 -3.19
C LEU A 25 -9.33 -7.03 -2.01
N SER A 26 -8.03 -7.21 -2.27
CA SER A 26 -7.01 -7.22 -1.24
C SER A 26 -6.61 -5.80 -0.85
N LYS A 27 -6.35 -5.58 0.43
CA LYS A 27 -5.94 -4.27 0.96
C LYS A 27 -4.65 -4.42 1.74
N ALA A 28 -3.72 -3.50 1.49
CA ALA A 28 -2.53 -3.39 2.30
C ALA A 28 -2.91 -2.86 3.70
N PRO A 29 -2.21 -3.30 4.76
CA PRO A 29 -2.27 -2.61 6.05
C PRO A 29 -1.77 -1.17 5.92
N SER A 30 -2.10 -0.32 6.90
CA SER A 30 -1.67 1.09 6.91
C SER A 30 -0.18 1.28 7.22
N ARG A 31 0.50 0.24 7.70
CA ARG A 31 1.91 0.26 8.12
C ARG A 31 2.58 -1.04 7.71
N ALA A 32 3.91 -1.01 7.67
CA ALA A 32 4.78 -2.17 7.47
C ALA A 32 4.34 -3.43 8.25
N PRO A 33 4.54 -4.63 7.67
CA PRO A 33 4.39 -5.90 8.38
C PRO A 33 5.26 -5.96 9.63
N VAL A 34 4.79 -6.67 10.67
CA VAL A 34 5.51 -6.84 11.95
C VAL A 34 6.64 -7.88 11.87
N ASP A 35 6.64 -8.68 10.81
CA ASP A 35 7.49 -9.84 10.59
C ASP A 35 8.53 -9.63 9.47
N LEU A 36 8.84 -8.37 9.14
CA LEU A 36 9.97 -8.07 8.26
C LEU A 36 11.29 -8.55 8.91
N PRO A 37 12.19 -9.16 8.13
CA PRO A 37 13.52 -9.53 8.64
C PRO A 37 14.32 -8.26 8.98
N GLU A 38 15.47 -8.46 9.62
CA GLU A 38 16.45 -7.37 9.76
C GLU A 38 16.97 -7.01 8.36
N LEU A 39 16.72 -5.77 7.95
CA LEU A 39 17.09 -5.24 6.65
C LEU A 39 18.32 -4.35 6.78
N PRO A 40 19.17 -4.27 5.73
CA PRO A 40 20.30 -3.36 5.75
C PRO A 40 19.83 -1.91 5.86
N GLU A 41 20.65 -1.08 6.49
CA GLU A 41 20.47 0.36 6.39
C GLU A 41 20.87 0.84 4.97
N PRO A 42 20.24 1.91 4.46
CA PRO A 42 20.56 2.43 3.14
C PRO A 42 22.01 2.91 3.08
N ASP A 43 22.68 2.63 1.98
CA ASP A 43 24.06 3.07 1.77
C ASP A 43 24.16 4.61 1.79
N GLU A 44 25.18 5.13 2.47
CA GLU A 44 25.42 6.57 2.59
C GLU A 44 25.74 7.24 1.24
N LEU A 45 26.24 6.47 0.27
CA LEU A 45 26.56 6.93 -1.08
C LEU A 45 25.34 6.93 -2.01
N TRP A 46 24.20 6.39 -1.58
CA TRP A 46 22.99 6.44 -2.39
C TRP A 46 22.52 7.87 -2.60
N HIS A 47 21.98 8.13 -3.79
CA HIS A 47 21.31 9.38 -4.06
C HIS A 47 20.12 9.54 -3.09
N PRO A 48 19.85 10.74 -2.53
CA PRO A 48 18.81 10.94 -1.51
C PRO A 48 17.44 10.35 -1.87
N ILE A 49 17.01 10.51 -3.13
CA ILE A 49 15.75 9.94 -3.62
C ILE A 49 15.71 8.41 -3.52
N ALA A 50 16.83 7.73 -3.79
CA ALA A 50 16.88 6.27 -3.69
C ALA A 50 16.77 5.80 -2.23
N ARG A 51 17.45 6.51 -1.31
CA ARG A 51 17.32 6.28 0.14
C ARG A 51 15.88 6.49 0.60
N ASP A 52 15.28 7.62 0.23
CA ASP A 52 13.90 7.96 0.63
C ASP A 52 12.91 6.93 0.07
N TRP A 53 13.13 6.47 -1.17
CA TRP A 53 12.32 5.43 -1.79
C TRP A 53 12.44 4.10 -1.03
N TYR A 54 13.66 3.65 -0.73
CA TYR A 54 13.91 2.43 0.05
C TYR A 54 13.23 2.48 1.43
N LEU A 55 13.42 3.57 2.17
CA LEU A 55 12.78 3.76 3.48
C LEU A 55 11.25 3.80 3.38
N SER A 56 10.70 4.42 2.32
CA SER A 56 9.25 4.45 2.11
C SER A 56 8.65 3.06 1.88
N LEU A 57 9.38 2.16 1.21
CA LEU A 57 8.95 0.78 1.00
C LEU A 57 9.01 -0.02 2.30
N ARG A 58 10.05 0.21 3.12
CA ARG A 58 10.22 -0.40 4.45
C ARG A 58 9.09 -0.03 5.41
N GLU A 59 8.54 1.18 5.32
CA GLU A 59 7.45 1.65 6.20
C GLU A 59 6.04 1.34 5.68
N SER A 60 5.91 1.07 4.38
CA SER A 60 4.65 0.86 3.70
C SER A 60 4.06 -0.51 4.00
N GLY A 61 2.76 -0.57 4.27
CA GLY A 61 2.05 -1.85 4.37
C GLY A 61 1.98 -2.63 3.05
N GLN A 62 2.30 -1.99 1.91
CA GLN A 62 2.39 -2.71 0.63
C GLN A 62 3.51 -3.75 0.61
N ALA A 63 4.49 -3.67 1.51
CA ALA A 63 5.56 -4.66 1.64
C ALA A 63 5.02 -6.08 1.91
N VAL A 64 3.79 -6.24 2.41
CA VAL A 64 3.15 -7.57 2.59
C VAL A 64 2.99 -8.36 1.28
N PHE A 65 3.04 -7.68 0.13
CA PHE A 65 2.84 -8.31 -1.18
C PHE A 65 4.15 -8.67 -1.90
N TYR A 66 5.31 -8.28 -1.35
CA TYR A 66 6.61 -8.45 -1.99
C TYR A 66 7.60 -9.12 -1.04
N GLN A 67 8.58 -9.83 -1.59
CA GLN A 67 9.71 -10.29 -0.79
C GLN A 67 10.66 -9.13 -0.54
N PRO A 68 11.38 -9.10 0.60
CA PRO A 68 12.43 -8.12 0.84
C PRO A 68 13.43 -7.98 -0.31
N SER A 69 13.84 -9.10 -0.93
CA SER A 69 14.78 -9.11 -2.06
C SER A 69 14.25 -8.43 -3.33
N ASP A 70 12.96 -8.13 -3.42
CA ASP A 70 12.40 -7.42 -4.57
C ASP A 70 12.73 -5.92 -4.51
N TRP A 71 13.12 -5.39 -3.35
CA TRP A 71 13.29 -3.95 -3.13
C TRP A 71 14.44 -3.54 -2.21
N ALA A 72 15.03 -4.47 -1.44
CA ALA A 72 16.08 -4.23 -0.44
C ALA A 72 17.46 -4.74 -0.87
#